data_AF-A0A318L9G2-F1
#
_entry.id   AF-A0A318L9G2-F1
#
_cell.length_a   1.000
_cell.length_b   1.000
_cell.length_c   1.000
_cell.angle_alpha   90.00
_cell.angle_beta   90.00
_cell.angle_gamma   90.00
#
_symmetry.space_group_name_H-M   'P 1'
#
loop_
_entity.id
_entity.type
_entity.pdbx_description
1 polymer ?
#
loop_
_entity_poly.entity_id
_entity_poly.type
_entity_poly.pdbx_seq_one_letter_code
_entity_poly.pdbx_strand_id
1 'polypeptide(L)'
;MLSLSIQYRFFHPRRAPMLEQNRMSEEQFTNISMAVLLTGLILFMGFIIWDLGKKSNAGRFGMFVLFLALGFGVTGFVFKELLVSYIIAK
;
A
#
# COMPACT_ATOMS: atom_id res chain seq x y z
N MET A 1 28.23 38.80 -0.99
CA MET A 1 27.37 38.82 0.22
C MET A 1 25.88 38.93 -0.10
N LEU A 2 25.45 39.64 -1.16
CA LEU A 2 24.01 39.79 -1.51
C LEU A 2 23.34 38.56 -2.18
N SER A 3 24.10 37.61 -2.72
CA SER A 3 23.54 36.42 -3.39
C SER A 3 23.09 35.32 -2.41
N LEU A 4 23.65 35.27 -1.19
CA LEU A 4 23.25 34.28 -0.18
C LEU A 4 21.89 34.62 0.47
N SER A 5 21.53 35.90 0.61
CA SER A 5 20.30 36.32 1.31
C SER A 5 19.01 35.94 0.59
N ILE A 6 19.04 35.78 -0.74
CA ILE A 6 17.87 35.43 -1.56
C ILE A 6 17.62 33.91 -1.53
N GLN A 7 18.68 33.11 -1.40
CA GLN A 7 18.61 31.65 -1.30
C GLN A 7 17.93 31.19 0.01
N TYR A 8 18.22 31.86 1.15
CA TYR A 8 17.59 31.53 2.45
C TYR A 8 16.13 32.00 2.59
N ARG A 9 15.69 32.98 1.79
CA ARG A 9 14.30 33.47 1.82
C ARG A 9 13.35 32.50 1.12
N PHE A 10 13.85 31.71 0.16
CA PHE A 10 13.06 30.76 -0.63
C PHE A 10 13.18 29.30 -0.15
N PHE A 11 14.20 28.99 0.66
CA PHE A 11 14.43 27.65 1.20
C PHE A 11 13.89 27.56 2.64
N HIS A 12 12.56 27.52 2.77
CA HIS A 12 11.88 27.17 4.02
C HIS A 12 11.18 25.80 3.88
N PRO A 13 11.92 24.68 3.87
CA PRO A 13 11.31 23.37 3.97
C PRO A 13 10.86 23.12 5.42
N ARG A 14 9.54 23.02 5.59
CA ARG A 14 8.81 22.16 6.54
C ARG A 14 9.61 21.74 7.79
N ARG A 15 9.17 22.25 8.94
CA ARG A 15 8.61 21.42 10.03
C ARG A 15 8.13 22.34 11.14
N ALA A 16 6.81 22.37 11.35
CA ALA A 16 6.28 22.60 12.67
C ALA A 16 6.34 21.25 13.40
N PRO A 17 7.27 20.99 14.33
CA PRO A 17 7.07 19.98 15.36
C PRO A 17 6.28 20.65 16.49
N MET A 18 5.00 20.93 16.24
CA MET A 18 4.09 21.49 17.25
C MET A 18 2.77 20.74 17.21
N LEU A 19 2.84 19.41 17.29
CA LEU A 19 1.72 18.58 17.65
C LEU A 19 2.15 17.77 18.86
N GLU A 20 1.81 18.37 19.99
CA GLU A 20 1.73 17.84 21.34
C GLU A 20 1.77 16.30 21.41
N GLN A 21 2.74 15.86 22.18
CA GLN A 21 2.97 14.52 22.68
C GLN A 21 1.75 13.97 23.46
N ASN A 22 0.70 13.47 22.78
CA ASN A 22 -0.33 12.62 23.42
C ASN A 22 -1.33 11.87 22.50
N ARG A 23 -0.93 11.18 21.41
CA ARG A 23 -1.81 10.20 20.72
C ARG A 23 -0.98 9.10 20.05
N MET A 24 -1.51 7.89 19.91
CA MET A 24 -0.92 6.89 19.02
C MET A 24 -0.60 7.52 17.66
N SER A 25 0.65 7.34 17.20
CA SER A 25 1.34 8.12 16.19
C SER A 25 0.52 8.32 14.90
N GLU A 26 0.45 9.55 14.36
CA GLU A 26 -0.19 9.81 13.04
C GLU A 26 0.44 8.96 11.92
N GLU A 27 1.72 8.61 12.05
CA GLU A 27 2.41 7.70 11.15
C GLU A 27 1.89 6.26 11.30
N GLN A 28 1.62 5.80 12.53
CA GLN A 28 1.01 4.49 12.79
C GLN A 28 -0.42 4.42 12.25
N PHE A 29 -1.21 5.48 12.48
CA PHE A 29 -2.58 5.55 11.96
C PHE A 29 -2.60 5.52 10.43
N THR A 30 -1.70 6.27 9.78
CA THR A 30 -1.54 6.26 8.32
C THR A 30 -1.10 4.88 7.81
N ASN A 31 -0.14 4.23 8.46
CA ASN A 31 0.32 2.90 8.04
C ASN A 31 -0.78 1.84 8.16
N ILE A 32 -1.47 1.81 9.30
CA ILE A 32 -2.52 0.83 9.57
C ILE A 32 -3.72 1.07 8.64
N SER A 33 -4.14 2.33 8.47
CA SER A 33 -5.25 2.66 7.56
C SER A 33 -4.92 2.30 6.11
N MET A 34 -3.74 2.65 5.61
CA MET A 34 -3.30 2.29 4.25
C MET A 34 -3.25 0.78 4.06
N ALA A 35 -2.71 0.03 5.02
CA ALA A 35 -2.64 -1.42 4.95
C ALA A 35 -4.05 -2.05 4.90
N VAL A 36 -4.96 -1.64 5.79
CA VAL A 36 -6.31 -2.19 5.89
C VAL A 36 -7.18 -1.80 4.68
N LEU A 37 -7.18 -0.52 4.27
CA LEU A 37 -7.99 -0.09 3.13
C LEU A 37 -7.50 -0.70 1.82
N LEU A 38 -6.18 -0.76 1.61
CA LEU A 38 -5.59 -1.31 0.39
C LEU A 38 -5.85 -2.82 0.29
N THR A 39 -5.62 -3.57 1.37
CA THR A 39 -5.88 -5.03 1.38
C THR A 39 -7.37 -5.34 1.22
N GLY A 40 -8.25 -4.57 1.86
CA GLY A 40 -9.69 -4.69 1.67
C GLY A 40 -10.13 -4.41 0.24
N LEU A 41 -9.59 -3.35 -0.39
CA LEU A 41 -9.90 -2.99 -1.78
C LEU A 41 -9.42 -4.06 -2.77
N ILE A 42 -8.22 -4.61 -2.57
CA ILE A 42 -7.66 -5.69 -3.41
C ILE A 42 -8.51 -6.96 -3.29
N LEU A 43 -8.93 -7.33 -2.07
CA LEU A 43 -9.82 -8.47 -1.85
C LEU A 43 -11.18 -8.26 -2.52
N PHE A 44 -11.74 -7.05 -2.44
CA PHE A 44 -12.99 -6.71 -3.11
C PHE A 44 -12.87 -6.81 -4.64
N MET A 45 -11.75 -6.34 -5.22
CA MET A 45 -11.44 -6.53 -6.64
C MET A 45 -11.36 -8.02 -7.00
N GLY A 46 -10.69 -8.84 -6.18
CA GLY A 46 -10.59 -10.29 -6.38
C GLY A 46 -11.95 -10.99 -6.32
N PHE A 47 -12.80 -10.58 -5.37
CA PHE A 47 -14.16 -11.10 -5.22
C PHE A 47 -15.05 -10.77 -6.43
N ILE A 48 -14.95 -9.54 -6.96
CA ILE A 48 -15.67 -9.15 -8.18
C ILE A 48 -15.21 -10.00 -9.36
N ILE A 49 -13.90 -10.15 -9.54
CA ILE A 49 -13.34 -10.96 -10.64
C ILE A 49 -13.77 -12.42 -10.53
N TRP A 50 -13.87 -12.95 -9.31
CA TRP A 50 -14.41 -14.28 -9.06
C TRP A 50 -15.87 -14.43 -9.47
N ASP A 51 -16.71 -13.46 -9.08
CA ASP A 51 -18.13 -13.43 -9.46
C ASP A 51 -18.30 -13.26 -10.97
N LEU A 52 -17.56 -12.33 -11.59
CA LEU A 52 -17.55 -12.11 -13.03
C LEU A 52 -17.06 -13.35 -13.79
N GLY A 53 -16.02 -14.03 -13.30
CA GLY A 53 -15.47 -15.23 -13.92
C GLY A 53 -16.50 -16.37 -13.98
N LYS A 54 -17.23 -16.60 -12.89
CA LYS A 54 -18.34 -17.57 -12.87
C LYS A 54 -19.52 -17.13 -13.73
N LYS A 55 -19.93 -15.87 -13.62
CA LYS A 55 -21.15 -15.35 -14.27
C LYS A 55 -20.97 -15.13 -15.77
N SER A 56 -19.75 -14.84 -16.21
CA SER A 56 -19.40 -14.58 -17.61
C SER A 56 -19.07 -15.85 -18.39
N ASN A 57 -19.28 -17.05 -17.83
CA ASN A 57 -18.85 -18.32 -18.46
C ASN A 57 -17.39 -18.24 -18.92
N ALA A 58 -16.51 -17.60 -18.15
CA ALA A 58 -15.07 -17.74 -18.40
C ALA A 58 -14.79 -19.24 -18.32
N GLY A 59 -14.53 -19.89 -19.46
CA GLY A 59 -14.49 -21.34 -19.58
C GLY A 59 -13.56 -21.97 -18.54
N ARG A 60 -13.59 -23.30 -18.36
CA ARG A 60 -12.76 -24.01 -17.37
C ARG A 60 -11.28 -23.55 -17.34
N PHE A 61 -10.75 -23.15 -18.50
CA PHE A 61 -9.42 -22.56 -18.65
C PHE A 61 -9.32 -21.11 -18.10
N GLY A 62 -10.31 -20.26 -18.37
CA GLY A 62 -10.36 -18.88 -17.88
C GLY A 62 -10.46 -18.80 -16.35
N MET A 63 -11.28 -19.64 -15.72
CA MET A 63 -11.33 -19.72 -14.25
C MET A 63 -10.00 -20.23 -13.66
N PHE A 64 -9.32 -21.16 -14.33
CA PHE A 64 -8.02 -21.68 -13.90
C PHE A 64 -6.92 -20.62 -13.97
N VAL A 65 -6.86 -19.85 -15.08
CA VAL A 65 -5.93 -18.73 -15.23
C VAL A 65 -6.26 -17.59 -14.27
N LEU A 66 -7.55 -17.31 -14.02
CA LEU A 66 -7.98 -16.34 -13.01
C LEU A 66 -7.52 -16.74 -11.61
N PHE A 67 -7.67 -18.01 -11.24
CA PHE A 67 -7.22 -18.51 -9.94
C PHE A 67 -5.69 -18.48 -9.82
N LEU A 68 -4.97 -18.80 -10.89
CA LEU A 68 -3.51 -18.65 -10.94
C LEU A 68 -3.10 -17.19 -10.80
N ALA A 69 -3.69 -16.26 -11.55
CA ALA A 69 -3.34 -14.85 -11.49
C ALA A 69 -3.66 -14.24 -10.12
N LEU A 70 -4.83 -14.55 -9.53
CA LEU A 70 -5.19 -14.13 -8.17
C LEU A 70 -4.27 -14.77 -7.13
N GLY A 71 -4.03 -16.07 -7.22
CA GLY A 71 -3.14 -16.80 -6.34
C GLY A 71 -1.72 -16.25 -6.38
N PHE A 72 -1.18 -15.99 -7.57
CA PHE A 72 0.14 -15.41 -7.75
C PHE A 72 0.21 -13.95 -7.27
N GLY A 73 -0.85 -13.16 -7.51
CA GLY A 73 -0.94 -11.77 -7.08
C GLY A 73 -0.98 -11.63 -5.55
N VAL A 74 -1.83 -12.42 -4.88
CA VAL A 74 -1.93 -12.42 -3.41
C VAL A 74 -0.67 -13.02 -2.78
N THR A 75 -0.16 -14.12 -3.33
CA THR A 75 1.08 -14.74 -2.83
C THR A 75 2.27 -13.79 -2.97
N GLY A 76 2.43 -13.11 -4.10
CA GLY A 76 3.48 -12.11 -4.30
C GLY A 76 3.35 -10.90 -3.36
N PHE A 77 2.12 -10.46 -3.08
CA PHE A 77 1.86 -9.39 -2.12
C PHE A 77 2.22 -9.78 -0.69
N VAL A 78 1.94 -11.01 -0.26
CA VAL A 78 2.34 -11.52 1.05
C VAL A 78 3.84 -11.78 1.12
N PHE A 79 4.41 -12.35 0.05
CA PHE A 79 5.83 -12.70 -0.01
C PHE A 79 6.73 -11.47 0.09
N LYS A 80 6.37 -10.33 -0.52
CA LYS A 80 7.11 -9.08 -0.35
C LYS A 80 7.11 -8.58 1.10
N GLU A 81 5.98 -8.68 1.80
CA GLU A 81 5.85 -8.23 3.20
C GLU A 81 6.72 -9.09 4.11
N LEU A 82 6.71 -10.41 3.89
CA LEU A 82 7.55 -11.35 4.62
C LEU A 82 9.04 -11.13 4.33
N LEU A 83 9.41 -10.88 3.07
CA LEU A 83 10.80 -10.56 2.69
C LEU A 83 11.29 -9.26 3.34
N VAL A 84 10.49 -8.20 3.29
CA VAL A 84 10.79 -6.92 3.94
C VAL A 84 10.95 -7.13 5.44
N SER A 85 10.00 -7.82 6.08
CA SER A 85 10.09 -8.11 7.50
C SER A 85 11.35 -8.93 7.84
N TYR A 86 11.70 -9.94 7.05
CA TYR A 86 12.83 -10.81 7.35
C TYR A 86 14.20 -10.18 7.03
N ILE A 87 14.29 -9.31 6.01
CA ILE A 87 15.55 -8.66 5.60
C ILE A 87 15.81 -7.37 6.39
N ILE A 88 14.78 -6.61 6.76
CA ILE A 88 14.92 -5.33 7.49
C ILE A 88 14.85 -5.51 9.01
N ALA A 89 14.19 -6.56 9.53
CA ALA A 89 14.16 -6.83 10.98
C ALA A 89 15.39 -7.60 11.49
N LYS A 90 16.47 -7.65 10.70
CA LYS A 90 17.78 -8.16 11.09
C LYS A 90 18.82 -7.08 10.91
#